data_AF-A0A919YYC8-F1
#
_entry.id   AF-A0A919YYC8-F1
#
_cell.length_a   1.000
_cell.length_b   1.000
_cell.length_c   1.000
_cell.angle_alpha   90.00
_cell.angle_beta   90.00
_cell.angle_gamma   90.00
#
_symmetry.space_group_name_H-M   'P 1'
#
loop_
_entity.id
_entity.type
_entity.pdbx_description
1 polymer ?
#
loop_
_entity_poly.entity_id
_entity_poly.type
_entity_poly.pdbx_seq_one_letter_code
_entity_poly.pdbx_strand_id
1 'polypeptide(L)'
;MNSYYGNVPVWPARTTASPTPGFGHSWNTSYINRSSPDHAAAQTRVPQEVTIVKPKFMEHLMEHKGKKITVMTTGGKVEGKLDGAFIDHLALTSHDKKYHILYHQIIYFV
;
A
#
# COMPACT_ATOMS: atom_id res chain seq x y z
N MET A 1 35.87 -2.78 -8.87
CA MET A 1 35.23 -2.92 -7.54
C MET A 1 34.78 -1.53 -7.13
N ASN A 2 33.52 -1.17 -7.42
CA ASN A 2 32.99 0.16 -7.08
C ASN A 2 32.03 0.02 -5.90
N SER A 3 32.48 0.54 -4.76
CA SER A 3 31.71 0.63 -3.52
C SER A 3 30.70 1.78 -3.65
N TYR A 4 29.41 1.46 -3.68
CA TYR A 4 28.31 2.41 -3.59
C TYR A 4 27.63 2.23 -2.22
N TYR A 5 28.24 2.80 -1.18
CA TYR A 5 27.54 3.09 0.07
C TYR A 5 27.71 4.58 0.37
N GLY A 6 26.62 5.32 0.26
CA GLY A 6 26.59 6.74 0.59
C GLY A 6 25.16 7.21 0.81
N ASN A 7 24.92 7.68 2.04
CA ASN A 7 23.84 8.57 2.49
C ASN A 7 22.54 7.93 2.99
N VAL A 8 22.56 7.52 4.26
CA VAL A 8 21.39 7.55 5.15
C VAL A 8 21.37 8.90 5.88
N PRO A 9 20.27 9.67 5.84
CA PRO A 9 20.18 10.92 6.60
C PRO A 9 20.03 10.65 8.10
N VAL A 10 20.95 11.21 8.88
CA VAL A 10 20.89 11.28 10.35
C VAL A 10 19.81 12.29 10.76
N TRP A 11 18.83 11.83 11.53
CA TRP A 11 17.85 12.70 12.20
C TRP A 11 18.53 13.45 13.35
N PRO A 12 18.23 14.74 13.61
CA PRO A 12 18.82 15.45 14.73
C PRO A 12 18.32 14.89 16.07
N ALA A 13 19.24 14.67 16.99
CA ALA A 13 18.99 14.23 18.36
C ALA A 13 18.10 15.24 19.11
N ARG A 14 17.08 14.75 19.82
CA ARG A 14 16.22 15.53 20.71
C ARG A 14 17.07 16.08 21.86
N THR A 15 17.29 17.39 21.86
CA THR A 15 17.98 18.13 22.93
C THR A 15 17.21 17.98 24.25
N THR A 16 17.90 17.49 25.28
CA THR A 16 17.45 17.56 26.69
C THR A 16 17.63 18.99 27.19
N ALA A 17 16.55 19.66 27.59
CA ALA A 17 16.63 20.83 28.44
C ALA A 17 15.37 20.94 29.31
N SER A 18 15.52 20.78 30.63
CA SER A 18 14.66 21.39 31.64
C SER A 18 15.44 22.54 32.26
N PRO A 19 14.82 23.70 32.48
CA PRO A 19 14.71 24.17 33.86
C PRO A 19 13.41 24.94 34.16
N THR A 20 12.83 24.69 35.34
CA THR A 20 11.81 25.51 36.04
C THR A 20 12.49 26.67 36.82
N PRO A 21 11.78 27.60 37.52
CA PRO A 21 10.47 28.26 37.35
C PRO A 21 10.59 29.82 37.38
N GLY A 22 9.55 30.57 36.98
CA GLY A 22 9.55 32.03 37.17
C GLY A 22 8.20 32.71 36.89
N PHE A 23 7.70 33.43 37.90
CA PHE A 23 6.38 34.05 38.04
C PHE A 23 6.13 35.28 37.14
N GLY A 24 4.88 35.49 36.69
CA GLY A 24 4.44 36.75 36.06
C GLY A 24 2.95 36.76 35.70
N HIS A 25 2.24 37.83 36.07
CA HIS A 25 0.79 37.88 36.26
C HIS A 25 -0.08 38.08 35.01
N SER A 26 -1.22 37.36 34.99
CA SER A 26 -2.60 37.77 34.68
C SER A 26 -2.92 38.54 33.39
N TRP A 27 -3.80 37.96 32.55
CA TRP A 27 -5.12 38.55 32.30
C TRP A 27 -6.23 37.49 32.31
N ASN A 28 -7.28 37.82 33.05
CA ASN A 28 -8.54 37.12 33.22
C ASN A 28 -9.29 36.99 31.88
N THR A 29 -9.75 35.79 31.53
CA THR A 29 -11.00 35.64 30.77
C THR A 29 -11.79 34.49 31.37
N SER A 30 -12.79 34.90 32.13
CA SER A 30 -13.85 34.10 32.71
C SER A 30 -14.61 33.31 31.65
N TYR A 31 -14.35 32.00 31.59
CA TYR A 31 -15.36 30.98 31.33
C TYR A 31 -15.17 29.90 32.38
N ILE A 32 -15.87 30.07 33.51
CA ILE A 32 -16.13 28.96 34.42
C ILE A 32 -17.01 27.99 33.62
N ASN A 33 -16.41 26.95 33.05
CA ASN A 33 -17.15 25.74 32.74
C ASN A 33 -16.55 24.63 33.58
N ARG A 34 -17.19 24.41 34.74
CA ARG A 34 -16.91 23.30 35.64
C ARG A 34 -17.45 22.04 34.94
N SER A 35 -16.64 21.45 34.08
CA SER A 35 -16.96 20.17 33.44
C SER A 35 -16.81 19.05 34.46
N SER A 36 -17.94 18.46 34.81
CA SER A 36 -18.09 17.19 35.50
C SER A 36 -17.09 16.13 34.98
N PRO A 37 -16.55 15.24 35.84
CA PRO A 37 -15.83 14.07 35.36
C PRO A 37 -16.84 13.16 34.64
N ASP A 38 -16.32 12.33 33.74
CA ASP A 38 -17.06 11.29 33.01
C ASP A 38 -17.94 11.90 31.89
N HIS A 39 -17.52 11.96 30.64
CA HIS A 39 -17.33 10.81 29.76
C HIS A 39 -16.33 11.19 28.64
N ALA A 40 -15.09 10.74 28.76
CA ALA A 40 -14.25 10.58 27.58
C ALA A 40 -14.93 9.49 26.74
N ALA A 41 -15.63 9.89 25.67
CA ALA A 41 -16.18 8.93 24.71
C ALA A 41 -14.99 8.16 24.12
N ALA A 42 -14.76 6.96 24.66
CA ALA A 42 -13.83 6.00 24.12
C ALA A 42 -14.28 5.73 22.69
N GLN A 43 -13.55 6.26 21.73
CA GLN A 43 -13.81 6.05 20.31
C GLN A 43 -13.64 4.55 20.06
N THR A 44 -14.76 3.82 20.02
CA THR A 44 -14.77 2.38 19.76
C THR A 44 -14.20 2.17 18.36
N ARG A 45 -12.91 1.80 18.28
CA ARG A 45 -12.33 1.29 17.06
C ARG A 45 -13.07 0.00 16.75
N VAL A 46 -14.02 0.06 15.81
CA VAL A 46 -14.57 -1.16 15.20
C VAL A 46 -13.36 -1.97 14.71
N PRO A 47 -13.20 -3.23 15.14
CA PRO A 47 -12.13 -4.07 14.62
C PRO A 47 -12.31 -4.12 13.11
N GLN A 48 -11.33 -3.63 12.35
CA GLN A 48 -11.30 -3.96 10.93
C GLN A 48 -10.98 -5.44 10.86
N GLU A 49 -11.97 -6.26 10.53
CA GLU A 49 -11.77 -7.69 10.26
C GLU A 49 -10.94 -7.83 8.99
N VAL A 50 -9.61 -7.83 9.16
CA VAL A 50 -8.67 -8.05 8.07
C VAL A 50 -8.57 -9.55 7.85
N THR A 51 -9.25 -10.07 6.83
CA THR A 51 -9.08 -11.46 6.41
C THR A 51 -7.83 -11.55 5.54
N ILE A 52 -6.82 -12.27 6.01
CA ILE A 52 -5.63 -12.57 5.21
C ILE A 52 -6.01 -13.64 4.19
N VAL A 53 -6.40 -13.20 2.99
CA VAL A 53 -6.64 -14.08 1.86
C VAL A 53 -5.35 -14.33 1.11
N LYS A 54 -5.06 -15.59 0.77
CA LYS A 54 -4.02 -15.90 -0.20
C LYS A 54 -4.55 -15.47 -1.58
N PRO A 55 -3.92 -14.53 -2.28
CA PRO A 55 -4.38 -14.12 -3.60
C PRO A 55 -4.30 -15.32 -4.55
N LYS A 56 -5.46 -15.75 -5.06
CA LYS A 56 -5.61 -16.85 -6.00
C LYS A 56 -5.38 -16.44 -7.45
N PHE A 57 -4.64 -15.35 -7.68
CA PHE A 57 -4.44 -14.77 -9.00
C PHE A 57 -3.94 -15.82 -10.01
N MET A 58 -2.92 -16.59 -9.64
CA MET A 58 -2.38 -17.64 -10.51
C MET A 58 -3.35 -18.80 -10.74
N GLU A 59 -4.16 -19.16 -9.74
CA GLU A 59 -5.19 -20.21 -9.89
C GLU A 59 -6.24 -19.76 -10.91
N HIS A 60 -6.80 -18.56 -10.73
CA HIS A 60 -7.77 -17.97 -11.65
C HIS A 60 -7.21 -17.80 -13.06
N LEU A 61 -5.98 -17.31 -13.18
CA LEU A 61 -5.33 -17.16 -14.47
C LEU A 61 -5.20 -18.51 -15.20
N MET A 62 -4.83 -19.56 -14.48
CA MET A 62 -4.68 -20.90 -15.04
C MET A 62 -6.02 -21.54 -15.45
N GLU A 63 -7.16 -21.15 -14.87
CA GLU A 63 -8.51 -21.56 -15.33
C GLU A 63 -8.83 -21.05 -16.75
N HIS A 64 -8.12 -20.02 -17.21
CA HIS A 64 -8.24 -19.45 -18.54
C HIS A 64 -7.20 -19.99 -19.53
N LYS A 65 -6.36 -20.97 -19.13
CA LYS A 65 -5.35 -21.55 -20.02
C LYS A 65 -6.00 -22.12 -21.28
N GLY A 66 -5.45 -21.77 -22.43
CA GLY A 66 -5.94 -22.15 -23.75
C GLY A 66 -7.15 -21.36 -24.23
N LYS A 67 -7.74 -20.49 -23.40
CA LYS A 67 -8.84 -19.60 -23.78
C LYS A 67 -8.30 -18.27 -24.28
N LYS A 68 -9.11 -17.56 -25.06
CA LYS A 68 -8.82 -16.19 -25.46
C LYS A 68 -9.14 -15.27 -24.28
N ILE A 69 -8.15 -14.49 -23.84
CA ILE A 69 -8.27 -13.49 -22.78
C ILE A 69 -7.84 -12.12 -23.28
N THR A 70 -8.29 -11.10 -22.59
CA THR A 70 -7.82 -9.74 -22.71
C THR A 70 -7.02 -9.39 -21.48
N VAL A 71 -5.80 -8.89 -21.66
CA VAL A 71 -4.95 -8.39 -20.58
C VAL A 71 -4.75 -6.90 -20.77
N MET A 72 -5.09 -6.12 -19.75
CA MET A 72 -4.73 -4.72 -19.69
C MET A 72 -3.38 -4.59 -19.02
N THR A 73 -2.43 -3.98 -19.73
CA THR A 73 -1.09 -3.69 -19.21
C THR A 73 -0.92 -2.19 -19.00
N THR A 74 0.14 -1.78 -18.31
CA THR A 74 0.55 -0.37 -18.21
C THR A 74 0.83 0.27 -19.58
N GLY A 75 1.13 -0.53 -20.60
CA GLY A 75 1.36 -0.09 -21.98
C GLY A 75 0.15 -0.18 -22.90
N GLY A 76 -1.01 -0.63 -22.39
CA GLY A 76 -2.25 -0.79 -23.16
C GLY A 76 -2.77 -2.22 -23.18
N LYS A 77 -3.74 -2.47 -24.06
CA LYS A 77 -4.51 -3.71 -24.12
C LYS A 77 -3.86 -4.75 -25.04
N VAL A 78 -3.74 -5.98 -24.56
CA VAL A 78 -3.27 -7.14 -25.33
C VAL A 78 -4.35 -8.21 -25.32
N GLU A 79 -4.85 -8.60 -26.50
CA GLU A 79 -5.81 -9.69 -26.65
C GLU A 79 -5.12 -10.91 -27.26
N GLY A 80 -5.34 -12.10 -26.71
CA GLY A 80 -4.75 -13.31 -27.27
C GLY A 80 -5.18 -14.57 -26.54
N LYS A 81 -4.67 -15.72 -26.99
CA LYS A 81 -4.83 -17.00 -26.29
C LYS A 81 -3.82 -17.11 -25.16
N LEU A 82 -4.28 -17.44 -23.96
CA LEU A 82 -3.40 -17.70 -22.83
C LEU A 82 -2.69 -19.04 -23.03
N ASP A 83 -1.37 -19.02 -23.21
CA ASP A 83 -0.59 -20.25 -23.34
C ASP A 83 -0.17 -20.79 -21.97
N GLY A 84 0.12 -19.91 -21.03
CA GLY A 84 0.47 -20.28 -19.67
C GLY A 84 0.84 -19.10 -18.76
N ALA A 85 0.92 -19.40 -17.47
CA ALA A 85 1.36 -18.50 -16.41
C ALA A 85 2.65 -19.05 -15.79
N PHE A 86 3.68 -18.21 -15.70
CA PHE A 86 4.97 -18.55 -15.09
C PHE A 86 5.12 -17.82 -13.74
N ILE A 87 6.28 -17.92 -13.09
CA ILE A 87 6.49 -17.29 -11.78
C ILE A 87 6.58 -15.75 -11.90
N ASP A 88 7.09 -15.26 -13.01
CA ASP A 88 7.43 -13.86 -13.26
C ASP A 88 6.57 -13.21 -14.37
N HIS A 89 6.02 -14.02 -15.29
CA HIS A 89 5.32 -13.50 -16.45
C HIS A 89 4.18 -14.39 -16.95
N LEU A 90 3.32 -13.78 -17.74
CA LEU A 90 2.23 -14.39 -18.50
C LEU A 90 2.66 -14.61 -19.95
N ALA A 91 2.33 -15.75 -20.54
CA ALA A 91 2.56 -16.02 -21.96
C ALA A 91 1.24 -16.03 -22.74
N LEU A 92 1.15 -15.17 -23.76
CA LEU A 92 -0.02 -14.99 -24.61
C LEU A 92 0.34 -15.11 -26.08
N THR A 93 -0.42 -15.85 -26.86
CA THR A 93 -0.30 -15.84 -28.32
C THR A 93 -1.38 -14.94 -28.94
N SER A 94 -0.98 -13.93 -29.70
CA SER A 94 -1.86 -13.04 -30.45
C SER A 94 -1.34 -12.86 -31.87
N HIS A 95 -2.19 -13.03 -32.89
CA HIS A 95 -1.81 -12.95 -34.31
C HIS A 95 -0.52 -13.71 -34.64
N ASP A 96 -0.42 -14.97 -34.19
CA ASP A 96 0.74 -15.86 -34.36
C ASP A 96 2.06 -15.38 -33.72
N LYS A 97 2.01 -14.33 -32.90
CA LYS A 97 3.14 -13.85 -32.11
C LYS A 97 2.95 -14.18 -30.64
N LYS A 98 4.04 -14.56 -29.97
CA LYS A 98 4.07 -14.79 -28.52
C LYS A 98 4.48 -13.51 -27.79
N TYR A 99 3.69 -13.17 -26.78
CA TYR A 99 3.87 -12.04 -25.90
C TYR A 99 4.14 -12.56 -24.49
N HIS A 100 5.24 -12.10 -23.90
CA HIS A 100 5.58 -12.33 -22.50
C HIS A 100 5.32 -11.03 -21.74
N ILE A 101 4.37 -11.05 -20.80
CA ILE A 101 3.94 -9.87 -20.04
C ILE A 101 4.32 -10.09 -18.58
N LEU A 102 5.19 -9.24 -18.04
CA LEU A 102 5.60 -9.32 -16.64
C LEU A 102 4.43 -8.98 -15.72
N TYR A 103 4.29 -9.67 -14.58
CA TYR A 103 3.14 -9.45 -13.69
C TYR A 103 3.01 -8.02 -13.17
N HIS A 104 4.13 -7.33 -12.93
CA HIS A 104 4.11 -5.94 -12.49
C HIS A 104 3.59 -4.96 -13.55
N GLN A 105 3.43 -5.41 -14.81
CA GLN A 105 2.84 -4.62 -15.89
C GLN A 105 1.34 -4.89 -16.03
N ILE A 106 0.81 -5.94 -15.42
CA ILE A 106 -0.61 -6.32 -15.54
C ILE A 106 -1.44 -5.47 -14.58
N ILE A 107 -2.46 -4.80 -15.12
CA ILE A 107 -3.47 -4.09 -14.34
C ILE A 107 -4.63 -5.04 -14.02
N TYR A 108 -5.16 -5.72 -15.04
CA TYR A 108 -6.21 -6.74 -14.91
C TYR A 108 -6.30 -7.63 -16.15
N PHE A 109 -7.05 -8.74 -16.07
CA PHE A 109 -7.40 -9.60 -17.19
C PHE A 109 -8.89 -9.97 -17.20
N VAL A 110 -9.44 -10.29 -18.37
CA VAL A 110 -10.84 -10.72 -18.60
C VAL A 110 -10.87 -11.87 -19.61
#